data_AF-A0A4X1SKM6-F1
#
_entry.id   AF-A0A4X1SKM6-F1
#
_cell.length_a   1.000
_cell.length_b   1.000
_cell.length_c   1.000
_cell.angle_alpha   90.00
_cell.angle_beta   90.00
_cell.angle_gamma   90.00
#
_symmetry.space_group_name_H-M   'P 1'
#
loop_
_entity.id
_entity.type
_entity.pdbx_description
1 polymer ?
#
loop_
_entity_poly.entity_id
_entity_poly.type
_entity_poly.pdbx_seq_one_letter_code
_entity_poly.pdbx_strand_id
1 'polypeptide(L)'
;GQNLPGRVLFLRYVVQTLEDDFQQILRKQRQHLQQSIASTVLSCDKQPHNVRDVIKWLVKEVTEDRLTQPPDENQTSPGTGILKANSSQPSPQPNLTKNTSQLIVCQLQRMLSIAVEVDRTPTCSSNKIAEMMFGFVLDIPERSQREMFFTTMESHLLRCKVLEIIFLHSCETPTRLPLSLAQALYFLNNSTSLLKCQSDKTQWQTWDELVEHLQFLLSSYQHVLREHLRSSVIDRKDLIIKRIKPKPQQGDDITVMDVEKQIEAFRGRLVQMLGEPLVPQLQDKVHLLKLLLFYAADLNPDTEPSAKAWSSP
;
A
#
# COMPACT_ATOMS: atom_id res chain seq x y z
N GLY A 1 -22.82 6.81 23.40
CA GLY A 1 -21.62 7.59 23.78
C GLY A 1 -20.93 8.13 22.53
N GLN A 2 -21.46 9.22 21.99
CA GLN A 2 -20.90 9.95 20.85
C GLN A 2 -20.04 11.08 21.41
N ASN A 3 -18.72 10.94 21.37
CA ASN A 3 -17.77 12.04 21.50
C ASN A 3 -16.62 11.75 20.52
N LEU A 4 -16.90 11.96 19.22
CA LEU A 4 -15.97 11.77 18.10
C LEU A 4 -14.59 12.44 18.31
N PRO A 5 -14.47 13.65 18.90
CA PRO A 5 -13.16 14.30 19.08
C PRO A 5 -12.27 13.57 20.10
N GLY A 6 -12.84 13.11 21.21
CA GLY A 6 -12.07 12.55 22.33
C GLY A 6 -11.35 11.26 21.99
N ARG A 7 -11.99 10.37 21.20
CA ARG A 7 -11.38 9.09 20.78
C ARG A 7 -10.22 9.30 19.81
N VAL A 8 -10.37 10.23 18.86
CA VAL A 8 -9.34 10.56 17.87
C VAL A 8 -8.14 11.21 18.54
N LEU A 9 -8.39 12.17 19.46
CA LEU A 9 -7.34 12.81 20.24
C LEU A 9 -6.62 11.80 21.14
N PHE A 10 -7.35 10.88 21.77
CA PHE A 10 -6.77 9.81 22.57
C PHE A 10 -5.91 8.87 21.73
N LEU A 11 -6.41 8.41 20.57
CA LEU A 11 -5.64 7.58 19.66
C LEU A 11 -4.35 8.28 19.23
N ARG A 12 -4.45 9.56 18.81
CA ARG A 12 -3.28 10.36 18.44
C ARG A 12 -2.28 10.49 19.60
N TYR A 13 -2.75 10.71 20.82
CA TYR A 13 -1.91 10.75 22.01
C TYR A 13 -1.18 9.41 22.24
N VAL A 14 -1.90 8.29 22.14
CA VAL A 14 -1.31 6.95 22.28
C VAL A 14 -0.25 6.72 21.21
N VAL A 15 -0.57 6.94 19.94
CA VAL A 15 0.37 6.74 18.84
C VAL A 15 1.61 7.63 18.98
N GLN A 16 1.42 8.91 19.34
CA GLN A 16 2.54 9.81 19.57
C GLN A 16 3.42 9.37 20.74
N THR A 17 2.81 8.89 21.84
CA THR A 17 3.54 8.37 23.00
C THR A 17 4.39 7.15 22.62
N LEU A 18 3.84 6.22 21.83
CA LEU A 18 4.59 5.04 21.37
C LEU A 18 5.74 5.44 20.45
N GLU A 19 5.52 6.38 19.54
CA GLU A 19 6.58 6.85 18.64
C GLU A 19 7.69 7.59 19.40
N ASP A 20 7.33 8.51 20.30
CA ASP A 20 8.30 9.28 21.08
C ASP A 20 9.16 8.37 21.95
N ASP A 21 8.54 7.37 22.60
CA ASP A 21 9.23 6.33 23.36
C ASP A 21 10.20 5.53 22.48
N PHE A 22 9.73 5.05 21.33
CA PHE A 22 10.55 4.32 20.36
C PHE A 22 11.75 5.15 19.89
N GLN A 23 11.52 6.40 19.50
CA GLN A 23 12.56 7.32 19.02
C GLN A 23 13.55 7.69 20.13
N GLN A 24 13.07 7.92 21.35
CA GLN A 24 13.91 8.23 22.50
C GLN A 24 14.87 7.07 22.81
N ILE A 25 14.36 5.84 22.84
CA ILE A 25 15.17 4.65 23.11
C ILE A 25 16.12 4.37 21.95
N LEU A 26 15.66 4.51 20.70
CA LEU A 26 16.52 4.38 19.52
C LEU A 26 17.70 5.37 19.54
N ARG A 27 17.50 6.60 20.03
CA ARG A 27 18.57 7.61 20.13
C ARG A 27 19.52 7.35 21.29
N LYS A 28 19.00 7.01 22.48
CA LYS A 28 19.79 6.96 23.73
C LYS A 28 20.30 5.57 24.10
N GLN A 29 19.56 4.52 23.74
CA GLN A 29 19.77 3.15 24.23
C GLN A 29 19.45 2.12 23.13
N ARG A 30 20.15 2.18 21.99
CA ARG A 30 19.91 1.31 20.81
C ARG A 30 19.79 -0.19 21.16
N GLN A 31 20.61 -0.66 22.10
CA GLN A 31 20.62 -2.06 22.53
C GLN A 31 19.38 -2.46 23.34
N HIS A 32 18.60 -1.48 23.83
CA HIS A 32 17.42 -1.67 24.67
C HIS A 32 16.11 -1.39 23.93
N LEU A 33 16.09 -1.29 22.59
CA LEU A 33 14.87 -1.03 21.82
C LEU A 33 13.71 -2.00 22.15
N GLN A 34 14.04 -3.24 22.52
CA GLN A 34 13.09 -4.29 22.94
C GLN A 34 12.44 -4.05 24.31
N GLN A 35 12.90 -3.06 25.06
CA GLN A 35 12.36 -2.63 26.36
C GLN A 35 11.46 -1.40 26.24
N SER A 36 11.29 -0.87 25.02
CA SER A 36 10.35 0.21 24.74
C SER A 36 8.91 -0.20 25.04
N ILE A 37 8.10 0.78 25.43
CA ILE A 37 6.64 0.65 25.49
C ILE A 37 6.13 0.26 24.11
N ALA A 38 6.67 0.87 23.04
CA ALA A 38 6.35 0.51 21.66
C ALA A 38 6.54 -0.99 21.37
N SER A 39 7.70 -1.57 21.71
CA SER A 39 7.95 -3.02 21.57
C SER A 39 7.03 -3.84 22.48
N THR A 40 6.77 -3.38 23.70
CA THR A 40 5.89 -4.09 24.63
C THR A 40 4.46 -4.16 24.13
N VAL A 41 3.98 -3.15 23.39
CA VAL A 41 2.60 -3.07 22.89
C VAL A 41 2.46 -3.66 21.48
N LEU A 42 3.44 -3.42 20.59
CA LEU A 42 3.34 -3.66 19.14
C LEU A 42 4.32 -4.70 18.59
N SER A 43 5.04 -5.42 19.45
CA SER A 43 5.87 -6.54 19.01
C SER A 43 5.02 -7.64 18.38
N CYS A 44 5.39 -8.06 17.17
CA CYS A 44 4.79 -9.20 16.48
C CYS A 44 5.17 -10.53 17.15
N ASP A 45 6.30 -10.58 17.84
CA ASP A 45 6.75 -11.77 18.57
C ASP A 45 6.06 -11.90 19.93
N LYS A 46 5.92 -10.79 20.67
CA LYS A 46 5.41 -10.81 22.05
C LYS A 46 3.91 -10.55 22.14
N GLN A 47 3.36 -9.69 21.28
CA GLN A 47 1.97 -9.24 21.32
C GLN A 47 1.28 -9.31 19.94
N PRO A 48 1.26 -10.48 19.27
CA PRO A 48 0.64 -10.61 17.95
C PRO A 48 -0.86 -10.27 17.95
N HIS A 49 -1.56 -10.44 19.09
CA HIS A 49 -2.98 -10.09 19.20
C HIS A 49 -3.23 -8.58 19.14
N ASN A 50 -2.38 -7.76 19.76
CA ASN A 50 -2.49 -6.30 19.69
C ASN A 50 -2.33 -5.81 18.26
N VAL A 51 -1.34 -6.33 17.54
CA VAL A 51 -1.11 -6.02 16.13
C VAL A 51 -2.31 -6.44 15.28
N ARG A 52 -2.87 -7.63 15.54
CA ARG A 52 -4.08 -8.09 14.87
C ARG A 52 -5.29 -7.20 15.15
N ASP A 53 -5.44 -6.67 16.36
CA ASP A 53 -6.54 -5.77 16.69
C ASP A 53 -6.38 -4.40 16.02
N VAL A 54 -5.16 -3.87 15.91
CA VAL A 54 -4.87 -2.68 15.09
C VAL A 54 -5.28 -2.90 13.63
N ILE A 55 -4.97 -4.06 13.05
CA ILE A 55 -5.38 -4.43 11.68
C ILE A 55 -6.91 -4.45 11.55
N LYS A 56 -7.61 -5.07 12.51
CA LYS A 56 -9.08 -5.12 12.51
C LYS A 56 -9.68 -3.72 12.58
N TRP A 57 -9.17 -2.86 13.46
CA TRP A 57 -9.65 -1.49 13.59
C TRP A 57 -9.40 -0.68 12.32
N LEU A 58 -8.25 -0.88 11.67
CA LEU A 58 -7.93 -0.21 10.41
C LEU A 58 -8.90 -0.59 9.31
N VAL A 59 -9.10 -1.89 9.09
CA VAL A 59 -10.00 -2.40 8.05
C VAL A 59 -11.45 -2.01 8.33
N LYS A 60 -11.87 -2.05 9.59
CA LYS A 60 -13.18 -1.55 10.03
C LYS A 60 -13.35 -0.06 9.68
N GLU A 61 -12.40 0.79 10.03
CA GLU A 61 -12.49 2.23 9.75
C GLU A 61 -12.51 2.52 8.24
N VAL A 62 -11.70 1.80 7.46
CA VAL A 62 -11.68 1.92 5.99
C VAL A 62 -13.02 1.47 5.36
N THR A 63 -13.68 0.47 5.95
CA THR A 63 -14.92 -0.10 5.38
C THR A 63 -16.20 0.60 5.85
N GLU A 64 -16.21 1.21 7.03
CA GLU A 64 -17.41 1.82 7.62
C GLU A 64 -17.76 3.21 7.05
N ASP A 65 -16.88 3.86 6.27
CA ASP A 65 -17.05 5.24 5.76
C ASP A 65 -18.25 5.46 4.79
N ARG A 66 -19.09 4.45 4.49
CA ARG A 66 -20.23 4.59 3.55
C ARG A 66 -21.55 3.87 3.86
N LEU A 67 -21.80 3.39 5.08
CA LEU A 67 -23.14 2.88 5.42
C LEU A 67 -24.08 4.02 5.86
N THR A 68 -24.48 4.90 4.92
CA THR A 68 -25.79 5.59 4.83
C THR A 68 -25.71 6.80 3.89
N GLN A 69 -25.89 6.58 2.58
CA GLN A 69 -26.69 7.51 1.76
C GLN A 69 -27.56 6.63 0.87
N PRO A 70 -28.90 6.55 1.08
CA PRO A 70 -29.78 6.03 0.06
C PRO A 70 -29.69 6.95 -1.18
N PRO A 71 -29.83 6.42 -2.40
CA PRO A 71 -30.08 7.27 -3.56
C PRO A 71 -31.37 8.04 -3.29
N ASP A 72 -31.35 9.36 -3.51
CA ASP A 72 -32.58 10.16 -3.56
C ASP A 72 -33.49 9.57 -4.66
N GLU A 73 -34.41 8.69 -4.27
CA GLU A 73 -35.52 8.26 -5.11
C GLU A 73 -36.46 9.45 -5.30
N ASN A 74 -36.42 10.01 -6.52
CA ASN A 74 -37.55 10.55 -7.26
C ASN A 74 -38.74 11.05 -6.42
N GLN A 75 -38.70 12.32 -6.02
CA GLN A 75 -39.93 13.02 -5.64
C GLN A 75 -40.78 13.28 -6.90
N THR A 76 -41.73 12.38 -7.13
CA THR A 76 -42.87 12.62 -8.02
C THR A 76 -44.11 12.75 -7.13
N SER A 77 -44.60 13.96 -6.92
CA SER A 77 -45.98 14.17 -6.47
C SER A 77 -46.49 15.55 -6.88
N PRO A 78 -47.76 15.68 -7.30
CA PRO A 78 -48.28 16.86 -7.96
C PRO A 78 -48.83 17.90 -6.96
N GLY A 79 -48.68 19.17 -7.32
CA GLY A 79 -49.71 20.21 -7.17
C GLY A 79 -50.15 20.66 -5.75
N THR A 80 -49.98 21.97 -5.53
CA THR A 80 -50.86 22.94 -4.83
C THR A 80 -50.18 23.65 -3.66
N GLY A 81 -50.20 24.98 -3.72
CA GLY A 81 -49.36 25.88 -2.95
C GLY A 81 -49.76 26.06 -1.49
N ILE A 82 -48.85 26.67 -0.73
CA ILE A 82 -49.04 27.92 0.01
C ILE A 82 -47.71 28.27 0.71
N LEU A 83 -47.31 29.53 0.56
CA LEU A 83 -46.13 30.16 1.11
C LEU A 83 -46.10 30.09 2.64
N LYS A 84 -45.03 29.56 3.24
CA LYS A 84 -44.59 29.92 4.59
C LYS A 84 -43.06 29.88 4.67
N ALA A 85 -42.49 31.06 4.87
CA ALA A 85 -41.09 31.26 5.18
C ALA A 85 -40.74 30.58 6.51
N ASN A 86 -39.74 29.70 6.49
CA ASN A 86 -38.96 29.37 7.68
C ASN A 86 -37.50 29.20 7.28
N SER A 87 -36.67 30.06 7.87
CA SER A 87 -35.22 29.97 7.89
C SER A 87 -34.82 28.64 8.52
N SER A 88 -34.12 27.79 7.76
CA SER A 88 -33.39 26.64 8.28
C SER A 88 -32.20 26.40 7.35
N GLN A 89 -31.03 26.88 7.77
CA GLN A 89 -29.76 26.62 7.09
C GLN A 89 -29.53 25.11 6.94
N PRO A 90 -29.10 24.60 5.77
CA PRO A 90 -28.57 23.25 5.66
C PRO A 90 -27.20 23.19 6.36
N SER A 91 -27.07 22.35 7.38
CA SER A 91 -25.80 22.09 8.05
C SER A 91 -24.80 21.36 7.13
N PRO A 92 -23.54 21.80 7.01
CA PRO A 92 -22.53 21.12 6.20
C PRO A 92 -21.81 20.03 7.03
N GLN A 93 -22.46 18.89 7.28
CA GLN A 93 -21.85 17.79 8.07
C GLN A 93 -21.12 16.64 7.33
N PRO A 94 -21.13 16.47 5.98
CA PRO A 94 -20.46 15.32 5.37
C PRO A 94 -18.92 15.44 5.30
N ASN A 95 -18.36 16.64 5.45
CA ASN A 95 -16.92 16.86 5.30
C ASN A 95 -16.12 16.61 6.59
N LEU A 96 -16.76 16.75 7.77
CA LEU A 96 -16.07 16.60 9.07
C LEU A 96 -15.84 15.14 9.44
N THR A 97 -16.80 14.26 9.13
CA THR A 97 -16.70 12.81 9.37
C THR A 97 -15.62 12.17 8.50
N LYS A 98 -15.61 12.47 7.20
CA LYS A 98 -14.58 12.00 6.25
C LYS A 98 -13.15 12.37 6.68
N ASN A 99 -12.96 13.61 7.14
CA ASN A 99 -11.65 14.04 7.64
C ASN A 99 -11.24 13.28 8.92
N THR A 100 -12.21 12.96 9.78
CA THR A 100 -11.96 12.23 11.02
C THR A 100 -11.54 10.78 10.76
N SER A 101 -12.24 10.08 9.87
CA SER A 101 -11.90 8.70 9.51
C SER A 101 -10.53 8.58 8.87
N GLN A 102 -10.17 9.52 7.97
CA GLN A 102 -8.82 9.59 7.42
C GLN A 102 -7.75 9.76 8.50
N LEU A 103 -7.99 10.60 9.51
CA LEU A 103 -7.06 10.76 10.63
C LEU A 103 -6.90 9.46 11.43
N ILE A 104 -7.99 8.74 11.71
CA ILE A 104 -7.95 7.47 12.43
C ILE A 104 -7.16 6.43 11.61
N VAL A 105 -7.45 6.32 10.32
CA VAL A 105 -6.72 5.45 9.38
C VAL A 105 -5.22 5.75 9.42
N CYS A 106 -4.82 7.03 9.31
CA CYS A 106 -3.41 7.42 9.37
C CYS A 106 -2.77 7.03 10.72
N GLN A 107 -3.45 7.24 11.86
CA GLN A 107 -2.90 6.85 13.16
C GLN A 107 -2.69 5.33 13.27
N LEU A 108 -3.63 4.53 12.77
CA LEU A 108 -3.53 3.06 12.80
C LEU A 108 -2.43 2.56 11.84
N GLN A 109 -2.29 3.17 10.66
CA GLN A 109 -1.19 2.88 9.73
C GLN A 109 0.17 3.19 10.35
N ARG A 110 0.27 4.29 11.10
CA ARG A 110 1.48 4.65 11.86
C ARG A 110 1.82 3.63 12.93
N MET A 111 0.82 3.10 13.66
CA MET A 111 1.05 2.00 14.61
C MET A 111 1.61 0.75 13.92
N LEU A 112 1.08 0.38 12.74
CA LEU A 112 1.62 -0.75 11.97
C LEU A 112 3.04 -0.48 11.45
N SER A 113 3.35 0.77 11.08
CA SER A 113 4.71 1.18 10.72
C SER A 113 5.69 0.98 11.89
N ILE A 114 5.29 1.36 13.10
CA ILE A 114 6.07 1.10 14.32
C ILE A 114 6.21 -0.41 14.57
N ALA A 115 5.12 -1.18 14.42
CA ALA A 115 5.11 -2.64 14.63
C ALA A 115 6.11 -3.39 13.72
N VAL A 116 6.33 -2.89 12.50
CA VAL A 116 7.34 -3.45 11.59
C VAL A 116 8.77 -3.28 12.16
N GLU A 117 9.06 -2.16 12.81
CA GLU A 117 10.43 -1.78 13.21
C GLU A 117 10.81 -2.25 14.63
N VAL A 118 9.84 -2.48 15.52
CA VAL A 118 10.11 -2.75 16.94
C VAL A 118 10.85 -4.06 17.23
N ASP A 119 10.74 -5.09 16.39
CA ASP A 119 11.33 -6.44 16.64
C ASP A 119 12.73 -6.63 16.02
N ARG A 120 13.42 -5.54 15.63
CA ARG A 120 14.76 -5.52 14.97
C ARG A 120 14.86 -6.21 13.60
N THR A 121 13.88 -7.02 13.20
CA THR A 121 13.88 -7.76 11.93
C THR A 121 12.70 -7.33 11.05
N PRO A 122 12.76 -6.15 10.39
CA PRO A 122 11.62 -5.61 9.64
C PRO A 122 11.04 -6.57 8.61
N THR A 123 11.88 -7.40 7.98
CA THR A 123 11.44 -8.43 7.03
C THR A 123 10.58 -9.52 7.70
N CYS A 124 10.94 -9.95 8.90
CA CYS A 124 10.16 -10.93 9.65
C CYS A 124 8.83 -10.32 10.12
N SER A 125 8.89 -9.14 10.73
CA SER A 125 7.70 -8.43 11.21
C SER A 125 6.72 -8.13 10.08
N SER A 126 7.19 -7.58 8.96
CA SER A 126 6.34 -7.25 7.80
C SER A 126 5.70 -8.49 7.17
N ASN A 127 6.40 -9.63 7.10
CA ASN A 127 5.81 -10.89 6.65
C ASN A 127 4.67 -11.34 7.59
N LYS A 128 4.91 -11.38 8.90
CA LYS A 128 3.90 -11.77 9.89
C LYS A 128 2.68 -10.85 9.87
N ILE A 129 2.90 -9.54 9.79
CA ILE A 129 1.82 -8.56 9.71
C ILE A 129 1.04 -8.77 8.41
N ALA A 130 1.71 -8.92 7.27
CA ALA A 130 1.04 -9.13 5.99
C ALA A 130 0.19 -10.42 5.98
N GLU A 131 0.71 -11.52 6.54
CA GLU A 131 -0.06 -12.77 6.72
C GLU A 131 -1.31 -12.57 7.59
N MET A 132 -1.19 -11.82 8.69
CA MET A 132 -2.34 -11.46 9.54
C MET A 132 -3.34 -10.55 8.83
N MET A 133 -2.86 -9.64 7.97
CA MET A 133 -3.69 -8.69 7.22
C MET A 133 -4.44 -9.34 6.06
N PHE A 134 -3.86 -10.36 5.44
CA PHE A 134 -4.31 -10.89 4.16
C PHE A 134 -5.81 -11.18 4.12
N GLY A 135 -6.32 -11.96 5.07
CA GLY A 135 -7.76 -12.27 5.14
C GLY A 135 -8.64 -11.03 5.25
N PHE A 136 -8.26 -10.06 6.08
CA PHE A 136 -9.04 -8.83 6.24
C PHE A 136 -9.02 -7.93 4.99
N VAL A 137 -7.92 -7.91 4.25
CA VAL A 137 -7.81 -7.12 3.01
C VAL A 137 -8.64 -7.74 1.89
N LEU A 138 -8.74 -9.08 1.83
CA LEU A 138 -9.64 -9.77 0.90
C LEU A 138 -11.11 -9.39 1.12
N ASP A 139 -11.48 -9.07 2.36
CA ASP A 139 -12.85 -8.73 2.76
C ASP A 139 -13.23 -7.26 2.52
N ILE A 140 -12.30 -6.39 2.08
CA ILE A 140 -12.60 -4.99 1.75
C ILE A 140 -13.40 -4.97 0.43
N PRO A 141 -14.68 -4.57 0.42
CA PRO A 141 -15.57 -4.77 -0.74
C PRO A 141 -15.34 -3.77 -1.86
N GLU A 142 -15.12 -2.49 -1.52
CA GLU A 142 -15.05 -1.40 -2.48
C GLU A 142 -13.62 -1.10 -2.92
N ARG A 143 -13.45 -0.77 -4.21
CA ARG A 143 -12.14 -0.39 -4.75
C ARG A 143 -11.60 0.88 -4.09
N SER A 144 -12.44 1.88 -3.89
CA SER A 144 -12.02 3.14 -3.26
C SER A 144 -11.54 2.94 -1.81
N GLN A 145 -12.11 1.96 -1.11
CA GLN A 145 -11.66 1.57 0.23
C GLN A 145 -10.30 0.89 0.18
N ARG A 146 -10.08 -0.02 -0.78
CA ARG A 146 -8.77 -0.66 -0.99
C ARG A 146 -7.70 0.33 -1.41
N GLU A 147 -8.05 1.26 -2.29
CA GLU A 147 -7.18 2.36 -2.69
C GLU A 147 -6.81 3.21 -1.46
N MET A 148 -7.79 3.62 -0.64
CA MET A 148 -7.53 4.33 0.62
C MET A 148 -6.61 3.52 1.55
N PHE A 149 -6.85 2.21 1.67
CA PHE A 149 -6.02 1.34 2.49
C PHE A 149 -4.56 1.34 2.03
N PHE A 150 -4.28 1.11 0.74
CA PHE A 150 -2.90 1.04 0.22
C PHE A 150 -2.22 2.39 0.10
N THR A 151 -2.96 3.46 -0.20
CA THR A 151 -2.39 4.82 -0.30
C THR A 151 -2.01 5.38 1.07
N THR A 152 -2.67 4.94 2.14
CA THR A 152 -2.37 5.39 3.51
C THR A 152 -1.34 4.54 4.25
N MET A 153 -0.90 3.39 3.71
CA MET A 153 0.16 2.58 4.33
C MET A 153 1.49 3.33 4.38
N GLU A 154 1.95 3.67 5.59
CA GLU A 154 3.21 4.38 5.79
C GLU A 154 4.45 3.50 5.57
N SER A 155 4.36 2.21 5.93
CA SER A 155 5.49 1.28 5.75
C SER A 155 5.49 0.72 4.33
N HIS A 156 6.40 1.21 3.48
CA HIS A 156 6.58 0.69 2.13
C HIS A 156 6.94 -0.81 2.11
N LEU A 157 7.71 -1.27 3.10
CA LEU A 157 8.02 -2.70 3.23
C LEU A 157 6.76 -3.52 3.51
N LEU A 158 5.91 -3.07 4.44
CA LEU A 158 4.65 -3.75 4.71
C LEU A 158 3.71 -3.70 3.51
N ARG A 159 3.60 -2.55 2.83
CA ARG A 159 2.80 -2.40 1.61
C ARG A 159 3.25 -3.38 0.52
N CYS A 160 4.55 -3.52 0.31
CA CYS A 160 5.09 -4.55 -0.58
C CYS A 160 4.65 -5.96 -0.17
N LYS A 161 4.75 -6.30 1.12
CA LYS A 161 4.43 -7.65 1.61
C LYS A 161 2.95 -7.99 1.52
N VAL A 162 2.06 -7.05 1.81
CA VAL A 162 0.62 -7.26 1.63
C VAL A 162 0.29 -7.44 0.15
N LEU A 163 0.83 -6.59 -0.72
CA LEU A 163 0.63 -6.69 -2.17
C LEU A 163 1.20 -7.99 -2.74
N GLU A 164 2.39 -8.40 -2.30
CA GLU A 164 3.04 -9.67 -2.70
C GLU A 164 2.12 -10.86 -2.41
N ILE A 165 1.55 -10.96 -1.20
CA ILE A 165 0.64 -12.07 -0.85
C ILE A 165 -0.63 -12.02 -1.71
N ILE A 166 -1.19 -10.84 -1.96
CA ILE A 166 -2.40 -10.68 -2.80
C ILE A 166 -2.11 -11.12 -4.24
N PHE A 167 -0.99 -10.70 -4.82
CA PHE A 167 -0.60 -11.09 -6.17
C PHE A 167 -0.33 -12.60 -6.27
N LEU A 168 0.39 -13.17 -5.29
CA LEU A 168 0.62 -14.61 -5.21
C LEU A 168 -0.69 -15.40 -5.17
N HIS A 169 -1.67 -14.94 -4.40
CA HIS A 169 -3.00 -15.56 -4.33
C HIS A 169 -3.79 -15.44 -5.66
N SER A 170 -3.54 -14.39 -6.45
CA SER A 170 -4.24 -14.16 -7.72
C SER A 170 -3.66 -14.91 -8.92
N CYS A 171 -2.48 -15.50 -8.77
CA CYS A 171 -1.81 -16.27 -9.80
C CYS A 171 -2.24 -17.74 -9.74
N GLU A 172 -2.61 -18.33 -10.88
CA GLU A 172 -2.97 -19.76 -10.93
C GLU A 172 -1.76 -20.67 -10.64
N THR A 173 -0.59 -20.27 -11.13
CA THR A 173 0.67 -20.94 -10.82
C THR A 173 1.47 -20.08 -9.83
N PRO A 174 1.84 -20.62 -8.65
CA PRO A 174 2.61 -19.85 -7.69
C PRO A 174 4.07 -19.75 -8.13
N THR A 175 4.63 -18.55 -8.06
CA THR A 175 6.07 -18.33 -8.24
C THR A 175 6.83 -18.56 -6.94
N ARG A 176 8.10 -18.98 -7.05
CA ARG A 176 9.05 -19.08 -5.92
C ARG A 176 10.07 -17.94 -5.89
N LEU A 177 9.92 -16.96 -6.80
CA LEU A 177 10.78 -15.80 -6.83
C LEU A 177 10.60 -14.99 -5.54
N PRO A 178 11.68 -14.43 -4.96
CA PRO A 178 11.56 -13.47 -3.88
C PRO A 178 10.96 -12.16 -4.41
N LEU A 179 10.56 -11.26 -3.50
CA LEU A 179 10.11 -9.91 -3.83
C LEU A 179 11.17 -9.11 -4.61
N SER A 180 11.09 -9.16 -5.94
CA SER A 180 12.02 -8.57 -6.90
C SER A 180 11.31 -8.08 -8.18
N LEU A 181 12.06 -7.43 -9.07
CA LEU A 181 11.52 -7.00 -10.37
C LEU A 181 11.04 -8.16 -11.23
N ALA A 182 11.75 -9.30 -11.25
CA ALA A 182 11.30 -10.51 -11.94
C ALA A 182 9.95 -11.00 -11.41
N GLN A 183 9.72 -10.94 -10.10
CA GLN A 183 8.44 -11.33 -9.50
C GLN A 183 7.32 -10.35 -9.89
N ALA A 184 7.60 -9.05 -9.92
CA ALA A 184 6.62 -8.05 -10.39
C ALA A 184 6.24 -8.24 -11.87
N LEU A 185 7.22 -8.53 -12.74
CA LEU A 185 6.97 -8.87 -14.15
C LEU A 185 6.20 -10.19 -14.29
N TYR A 186 6.49 -11.16 -13.42
CA TYR A 186 5.72 -12.40 -13.37
C TYR A 186 4.25 -12.12 -13.02
N PHE A 187 3.99 -11.31 -11.98
CA PHE A 187 2.63 -10.94 -11.60
C PHE A 187 1.87 -10.26 -12.73
N LEU A 188 2.51 -9.35 -13.48
CA LEU A 188 1.90 -8.66 -14.61
C LEU A 188 1.24 -9.62 -15.60
N ASN A 189 1.93 -10.71 -15.94
CA ASN A 189 1.46 -11.64 -16.98
C ASN A 189 0.68 -12.86 -16.46
N ASN A 190 0.77 -13.17 -15.17
CA ASN A 190 0.16 -14.39 -14.61
C ASN A 190 -0.97 -14.12 -13.62
N SER A 191 -1.12 -12.89 -13.14
CA SER A 191 -2.22 -12.52 -12.23
C SER A 191 -3.54 -12.41 -13.00
N THR A 192 -4.65 -12.70 -12.33
CA THR A 192 -6.00 -12.60 -12.90
C THR A 192 -6.80 -11.50 -12.23
N SER A 193 -7.87 -11.82 -11.50
CA SER A 193 -8.58 -10.87 -10.65
C SER A 193 -7.99 -10.92 -9.25
N LEU A 194 -7.48 -9.78 -8.76
CA LEU A 194 -6.85 -9.72 -7.44
C LEU A 194 -7.85 -9.99 -6.31
N LEU A 195 -9.02 -9.34 -6.37
CA LEU A 195 -9.96 -9.26 -5.27
C LEU A 195 -11.40 -9.30 -5.80
N LYS A 196 -12.27 -10.06 -5.13
CA LYS A 196 -13.69 -10.14 -5.48
C LYS A 196 -14.35 -8.80 -5.18
N CYS A 197 -14.67 -8.03 -6.21
CA CYS A 197 -15.50 -6.85 -6.02
C CYS A 197 -16.97 -7.25 -5.99
N GLN A 198 -17.72 -6.76 -5.00
CA GLN A 198 -19.14 -7.11 -4.82
C GLN A 198 -20.09 -6.33 -5.75
N SER A 199 -19.61 -5.29 -6.44
CA SER A 199 -20.38 -4.51 -7.40
C SER A 199 -20.28 -5.09 -8.82
N ASP A 200 -21.35 -4.97 -9.63
CA ASP A 200 -21.35 -5.26 -11.07
C ASP A 200 -20.34 -4.34 -11.80
N LYS A 201 -19.09 -4.79 -11.88
CA LYS A 201 -18.02 -4.06 -12.58
C LYS A 201 -17.91 -4.51 -14.02
N THR A 202 -17.67 -3.53 -14.90
CA THR A 202 -17.17 -3.79 -16.24
C THR A 202 -15.79 -4.45 -16.15
N GLN A 203 -15.57 -5.52 -16.92
CA GLN A 203 -14.36 -6.36 -16.88
C GLN A 203 -13.02 -5.60 -16.90
N TRP A 204 -12.94 -4.46 -17.59
CA TRP A 204 -11.72 -3.64 -17.67
C TRP A 204 -11.31 -3.00 -16.33
N GLN A 205 -12.27 -2.72 -15.43
CA GLN A 205 -11.97 -2.09 -14.13
C GLN A 205 -11.17 -3.02 -13.22
N THR A 206 -11.31 -4.33 -13.37
CA THR A 206 -10.51 -5.33 -12.66
C THR A 206 -9.04 -5.24 -13.08
N TRP A 207 -8.78 -5.03 -14.36
CA TRP A 207 -7.43 -4.85 -14.90
C TRP A 207 -6.83 -3.50 -14.52
N ASP A 208 -7.64 -2.44 -14.54
CA ASP A 208 -7.22 -1.11 -14.09
C ASP A 208 -6.81 -1.11 -12.62
N GLU A 209 -7.57 -1.82 -11.77
CA GLU A 209 -7.23 -2.03 -10.37
C GLU A 209 -5.97 -2.89 -10.21
N LEU A 210 -5.79 -3.95 -11.01
CA LEU A 210 -4.58 -4.77 -10.98
C LEU A 210 -3.32 -3.95 -11.30
N VAL A 211 -3.36 -3.13 -12.35
CA VAL A 211 -2.24 -2.28 -12.76
C VAL A 211 -1.91 -1.27 -11.66
N GLU A 212 -2.91 -0.68 -11.02
CA GLU A 212 -2.75 0.25 -9.89
C GLU A 212 -2.05 -0.41 -8.68
N HIS A 213 -2.46 -1.63 -8.31
CA HIS A 213 -1.79 -2.37 -7.23
C HIS A 213 -0.34 -2.72 -7.59
N LEU A 214 -0.05 -3.01 -8.86
CA LEU A 214 1.32 -3.28 -9.32
C LEU A 214 2.18 -2.00 -9.30
N GLN A 215 1.60 -0.85 -9.62
CA GLN A 215 2.27 0.45 -9.46
C GLN A 215 2.58 0.74 -7.97
N PHE A 216 1.65 0.44 -7.05
CA PHE A 216 1.93 0.53 -5.61
C PHE A 216 3.04 -0.42 -5.18
N LEU A 217 3.08 -1.64 -5.72
CA LEU A 217 4.14 -2.61 -5.42
C LEU A 217 5.50 -2.07 -5.86
N LEU A 218 5.63 -1.65 -7.12
CA LEU A 218 6.89 -1.19 -7.70
C LEU A 218 7.41 0.10 -7.05
N SER A 219 6.54 1.08 -6.83
CA SER A 219 6.92 2.32 -6.15
C SER A 219 7.42 2.04 -4.73
N SER A 220 6.70 1.20 -3.97
CA SER A 220 7.13 0.77 -2.63
C SER A 220 8.45 0.01 -2.66
N TYR A 221 8.61 -0.86 -3.66
CA TYR A 221 9.80 -1.69 -3.81
C TYR A 221 11.05 -0.83 -3.98
N GLN A 222 10.94 0.25 -4.77
CA GLN A 222 12.02 1.22 -4.94
C GLN A 222 12.39 1.91 -3.61
N HIS A 223 11.40 2.29 -2.78
CA HIS A 223 11.67 2.81 -1.43
C HIS A 223 12.34 1.75 -0.54
N VAL A 224 11.87 0.50 -0.58
CA VAL A 224 12.46 -0.61 0.19
C VAL A 224 13.95 -0.79 -0.12
N LEU A 225 14.32 -0.70 -1.40
CA LEU A 225 15.71 -0.76 -1.82
C LEU A 225 16.48 0.48 -1.34
N ARG A 226 16.06 1.68 -1.76
CA ARG A 226 16.79 2.94 -1.51
C ARG A 226 16.99 3.27 -0.05
N GLU A 227 16.00 3.00 0.77
CA GLU A 227 16.00 3.36 2.18
C GLU A 227 16.45 2.20 3.07
N HIS A 228 16.93 1.09 2.48
CA HIS A 228 17.36 -0.12 3.21
C HIS A 228 16.31 -0.61 4.22
N LEU A 229 15.03 -0.63 3.82
CA LEU A 229 13.93 -0.93 4.74
C LEU A 229 13.94 -2.37 5.25
N ARG A 230 14.66 -3.27 4.56
CA ARG A 230 14.88 -4.66 5.00
C ARG A 230 15.86 -4.78 6.17
N SER A 231 16.73 -3.79 6.35
CA SER A 231 17.67 -3.71 7.47
C SER A 231 16.99 -3.11 8.69
N SER A 232 17.43 -3.53 9.88
CA SER A 232 16.93 -2.96 11.13
C SER A 232 17.12 -1.44 11.15
N VAL A 233 16.22 -0.69 11.80
CA VAL A 233 16.36 0.77 11.94
C VAL A 233 17.70 1.20 12.55
N ILE A 234 18.32 0.34 13.37
CA ILE A 234 19.62 0.57 14.00
C ILE A 234 20.74 0.53 12.94
N ASP A 235 20.75 -0.50 12.09
CA ASP A 235 21.79 -0.71 11.08
C ASP A 235 21.58 0.20 9.87
N ARG A 236 20.32 0.44 9.51
CA ARG A 236 19.88 1.28 8.38
C ARG A 236 20.51 2.66 8.43
N LYS A 237 20.57 3.28 9.61
CA LYS A 237 21.15 4.61 9.77
C LYS A 237 22.62 4.64 9.32
N ASP A 238 23.39 3.62 9.69
CA ASP A 238 24.81 3.56 9.36
C ASP A 238 25.00 3.26 7.86
N LEU A 239 24.13 2.45 7.24
CA LEU A 239 24.11 2.21 5.79
C LEU A 239 23.86 3.51 5.01
N ILE A 240 22.88 4.30 5.43
CA ILE A 240 22.53 5.59 4.81
C ILE A 240 23.67 6.60 4.97
N ILE A 241 24.24 6.74 6.18
CA ILE A 241 25.37 7.65 6.43
C ILE A 241 26.58 7.28 5.56
N LYS A 242 26.87 5.98 5.45
CA LYS A 242 27.97 5.46 4.63
C LYS A 242 27.66 5.41 3.13
N ARG A 243 26.45 5.81 2.71
CA ARG A 243 25.97 5.75 1.32
C ARG A 243 26.20 4.38 0.68
N ILE A 244 25.98 3.31 1.44
CA ILE A 244 26.12 1.95 0.93
C ILE A 244 25.05 1.72 -0.12
N LYS A 245 25.44 1.27 -1.31
CA LYS A 245 24.45 0.91 -2.34
C LYS A 245 23.59 -0.26 -1.85
N PRO A 246 22.26 -0.21 -2.00
CA PRO A 246 21.40 -1.34 -1.73
C PRO A 246 21.85 -2.55 -2.56
N LYS A 247 21.89 -3.73 -1.94
CA LYS A 247 22.16 -4.95 -2.68
C LYS A 247 20.90 -5.34 -3.46
N PRO A 248 20.98 -5.56 -4.79
CA PRO A 248 19.86 -6.09 -5.54
C PRO A 248 19.47 -7.47 -5.00
N GLN A 249 18.18 -7.80 -5.08
CA GLN A 249 17.69 -9.14 -4.81
C GLN A 249 17.92 -10.06 -6.01
N GLN A 250 17.83 -11.37 -5.79
CA GLN A 250 17.78 -12.33 -6.88
C GLN A 250 16.57 -12.05 -7.77
N GLY A 251 16.79 -11.93 -9.08
CA GLY A 251 15.75 -11.57 -10.04
C GLY A 251 15.50 -10.06 -10.14
N ASP A 252 16.35 -9.21 -9.54
CA ASP A 252 16.33 -7.79 -9.89
C ASP A 252 17.08 -7.50 -11.18
N ASP A 253 17.94 -8.40 -11.68
CA ASP A 253 18.70 -8.33 -12.94
C ASP A 253 17.80 -8.38 -14.19
N ILE A 254 16.98 -7.33 -14.35
CA ILE A 254 16.02 -7.16 -15.43
C ILE A 254 16.51 -6.06 -16.36
N THR A 255 16.55 -6.36 -17.65
CA THR A 255 16.92 -5.37 -18.67
C THR A 255 15.72 -4.60 -19.19
N VAL A 256 15.96 -3.45 -19.83
CA VAL A 256 14.94 -2.69 -20.56
C VAL A 256 14.23 -3.58 -21.59
N MET A 257 14.97 -4.44 -22.30
CA MET A 257 14.39 -5.37 -23.29
C MET A 257 13.43 -6.38 -22.64
N ASP A 258 13.75 -6.89 -21.45
CA ASP A 258 12.86 -7.78 -20.71
C ASP A 258 11.56 -7.07 -20.34
N VAL A 259 11.66 -5.83 -19.85
CA VAL A 259 10.48 -5.00 -19.54
C VAL A 259 9.61 -4.80 -20.78
N GLU A 260 10.20 -4.44 -21.93
CA GLU A 260 9.44 -4.24 -23.16
C GLU A 260 8.71 -5.49 -23.60
N LYS A 261 9.40 -6.64 -23.58
CA LYS A 261 8.80 -7.93 -23.93
C LYS A 261 7.62 -8.27 -23.02
N GLN A 262 7.76 -8.07 -21.71
CA GLN A 262 6.70 -8.40 -20.75
C GLN A 262 5.52 -7.41 -20.82
N ILE A 263 5.77 -6.13 -21.11
CA ILE A 263 4.72 -5.13 -21.29
C ILE A 263 3.93 -5.39 -22.58
N GLU A 264 4.59 -5.77 -23.67
CA GLU A 264 3.88 -6.09 -24.92
C GLU A 264 3.04 -7.37 -24.78
N ALA A 265 3.57 -8.40 -24.11
CA ALA A 265 2.81 -9.60 -23.78
C ALA A 265 1.55 -9.27 -22.96
N PHE A 266 1.69 -8.39 -21.96
CA PHE A 266 0.56 -7.94 -21.15
C PHE A 266 -0.46 -7.13 -21.96
N ARG A 267 0.00 -6.23 -22.83
CA ARG A 267 -0.87 -5.47 -23.73
C ARG A 267 -1.66 -6.41 -24.66
N GLY A 268 -1.00 -7.39 -25.26
CA GLY A 268 -1.64 -8.40 -26.10
C GLY A 268 -2.73 -9.17 -25.34
N ARG A 269 -2.46 -9.56 -24.09
CA ARG A 269 -3.44 -10.19 -23.20
C ARG A 269 -4.64 -9.28 -22.91
N LEU A 270 -4.41 -8.00 -22.61
CA LEU A 270 -5.49 -7.04 -22.37
C LEU A 270 -6.38 -6.88 -23.60
N VAL A 271 -5.79 -6.75 -24.79
CA VAL A 271 -6.50 -6.64 -26.07
C VAL A 271 -7.33 -7.89 -26.34
N GLN A 272 -6.78 -9.09 -26.10
CA GLN A 272 -7.52 -10.34 -26.28
C GLN A 272 -8.74 -10.44 -25.36
N MET A 273 -8.63 -9.95 -24.12
CA MET A 273 -9.68 -10.06 -23.11
C MET A 273 -10.73 -8.96 -23.17
N LEU A 274 -10.34 -7.74 -23.57
CA LEU A 274 -11.17 -6.53 -23.51
C LEU A 274 -11.56 -5.99 -24.90
N GLY A 275 -10.92 -6.48 -25.96
CA GLY A 275 -11.05 -5.95 -27.31
C GLY A 275 -10.17 -4.72 -27.57
N GLU A 276 -10.15 -4.27 -28.83
CA GLU A 276 -9.53 -3.00 -29.24
C GLU A 276 -10.59 -1.98 -29.68
N PRO A 277 -10.39 -0.69 -29.40
CA PRO A 277 -9.28 -0.10 -28.65
C PRO A 277 -9.43 -0.26 -27.12
N LEU A 278 -8.32 -0.37 -26.39
CA LEU A 278 -8.34 -0.34 -24.92
C LEU A 278 -8.84 1.01 -24.39
N VAL A 279 -9.51 1.01 -23.24
CA VAL A 279 -9.97 2.24 -22.57
C VAL A 279 -8.78 3.17 -22.26
N PRO A 280 -8.84 4.48 -22.56
CA PRO A 280 -7.71 5.40 -22.39
C PRO A 280 -7.10 5.39 -20.98
N GLN A 281 -7.93 5.34 -19.94
CA GLN A 281 -7.47 5.28 -18.54
C GLN A 281 -6.55 4.09 -18.28
N LEU A 282 -6.90 2.91 -18.82
CA LEU A 282 -6.08 1.72 -18.69
C LEU A 282 -4.79 1.85 -19.52
N GLN A 283 -4.86 2.43 -20.72
CA GLN A 283 -3.67 2.68 -21.54
C GLN A 283 -2.65 3.58 -20.81
N ASP A 284 -3.12 4.67 -20.21
CA ASP A 284 -2.29 5.62 -19.45
C ASP A 284 -1.62 4.93 -18.25
N LYS A 285 -2.36 4.10 -17.50
CA LYS A 285 -1.77 3.35 -16.38
C LYS A 285 -0.76 2.30 -16.82
N VAL A 286 -1.00 1.61 -17.94
CA VAL A 286 -0.03 0.67 -18.50
C VAL A 286 1.24 1.40 -18.97
N HIS A 287 1.09 2.59 -19.55
CA HIS A 287 2.23 3.42 -19.92
C HIS A 287 3.03 3.86 -18.68
N LEU A 288 2.36 4.35 -17.63
CA LEU A 288 3.01 4.70 -16.37
C LEU A 288 3.73 3.50 -15.73
N LEU A 289 3.10 2.32 -15.78
CA LEU A 289 3.71 1.08 -15.29
C LEU A 289 5.00 0.75 -16.07
N LYS A 290 4.99 0.88 -17.41
CA LYS A 290 6.19 0.70 -18.26
C LYS A 290 7.31 1.64 -17.82
N LEU A 291 7.00 2.92 -17.58
CA LEU A 291 7.98 3.92 -17.13
C LEU A 291 8.56 3.57 -15.74
N LEU A 292 7.73 3.12 -14.79
CA LEU A 292 8.19 2.70 -13.47
C LEU A 292 9.12 1.47 -13.54
N LEU A 293 8.81 0.52 -14.41
CA LEU A 293 9.64 -0.68 -14.63
C LEU A 293 10.97 -0.34 -15.30
N PHE A 294 10.98 0.54 -16.30
CA PHE A 294 12.23 1.05 -16.88
C PHE A 294 13.09 1.74 -15.85
N TYR A 295 12.49 2.65 -15.08
CA TYR A 295 13.22 3.34 -14.02
C TYR A 295 13.79 2.37 -12.97
N ALA A 296 13.06 1.29 -12.65
CA ALA A 296 13.56 0.25 -11.76
C ALA A 296 14.70 -0.57 -12.38
N ALA A 297 14.58 -0.92 -13.67
CA ALA A 297 15.59 -1.67 -14.42
C ALA A 297 16.89 -0.88 -14.62
N ASP A 298 16.79 0.43 -14.88
CA ASP A 298 17.95 1.32 -15.06
C ASP A 298 18.73 1.56 -13.76
N LEU A 299 18.10 1.34 -12.60
CA LEU A 299 18.77 1.38 -11.30
C LEU A 299 19.57 0.11 -11.02
N ASN A 300 19.48 -0.92 -11.87
CA ASN A 300 20.30 -2.11 -11.73
C ASN A 300 21.76 -1.81 -12.08
N PRO A 301 22.71 -2.19 -11.22
CA PRO A 301 24.09 -1.74 -11.30
C PRO A 301 24.92 -2.33 -12.44
N ASP A 302 24.37 -3.22 -13.28
CA ASP A 302 25.13 -3.94 -14.30
C ASP A 302 25.33 -3.16 -15.61
N THR A 303 24.71 -1.98 -15.75
CA THR A 303 25.21 -0.99 -16.70
C THR A 303 26.38 -0.23 -16.08
N GLU A 304 27.56 -0.86 -16.06
CA GLU A 304 28.80 -0.07 -16.09
C GLU A 304 28.68 0.88 -17.29
N PRO A 305 28.86 2.20 -17.13
CA PRO A 305 29.05 3.05 -18.28
C PRO A 305 30.28 2.52 -18.98
N SER A 306 30.11 2.04 -20.22
CA SER A 306 31.19 1.77 -21.16
C SER A 306 32.29 2.80 -20.93
N ALA A 307 33.41 2.34 -20.39
CA ALA A 307 34.62 3.13 -20.35
C ALA A 307 34.95 3.43 -21.81
N LYS A 308 34.48 4.60 -22.29
CA LYS A 308 34.94 5.15 -23.55
C LYS A 308 36.43 5.29 -23.37
N ALA A 309 37.16 4.39 -24.02
CA ALA A 309 38.58 4.50 -24.24
C ALA A 309 38.83 5.88 -24.83
N TRP A 310 39.36 6.79 -24.01
CA TRP A 310 40.17 7.88 -24.52
C TRP A 310 41.48 7.26 -24.97
N SER A 311 41.43 6.69 -26.17
CA SER A 311 42.59 6.47 -27.01
C SER A 311 43.04 7.85 -27.51
N SER A 312 44.30 8.15 -27.25
CA SER A 312 45.04 9.38 -27.53
C SER A 312 45.06 9.77 -29.01
N PRO A 313 45.66 10.94 -29.35
CA PRO A 313 47.10 10.98 -29.59
C PRO A 313 47.93 11.68 -28.51
#